data_AF-A0A7W1J8L5-F1
#
_entry.id   AF-A0A7W1J8L5-F1
#
_cell.length_a   1.000
_cell.length_b   1.000
_cell.length_c   1.000
_cell.angle_alpha   90.00
_cell.angle_beta   90.00
_cell.angle_gamma   90.00
#
_symmetry.space_group_name_H-M   'P 1'
#
loop_
_entity.id
_entity.type
_entity.pdbx_description
1 polymer ?
#
loop_
_entity_poly.entity_id
_entity_poly.type
_entity_poly.pdbx_seq_one_letter_code
_entity_poly.pdbx_strand_id
1 'polypeptide(L)' 'MENLLYIIAVILVVAWAIGFLGFHAGGIIHILLVIAGIAVLLRIIQGKRPL' A
#
# COMPACT_ATOMS: atom_id res chain seq x y z
N MET A 1 -2.01 -15.40 -14.25
CA MET A 1 -2.00 -15.10 -12.79
C MET A 1 -1.39 -13.73 -12.46
N GLU A 2 -0.71 -13.07 -13.40
CA GLU A 2 -0.08 -11.75 -13.19
C GLU A 2 -1.09 -10.60 -12.99
N ASN A 3 -2.29 -10.74 -13.56
CA ASN A 3 -3.31 -9.68 -13.51
C ASN A 3 -3.90 -9.44 -12.11
N LEU A 4 -4.04 -10.46 -11.26
CA LEU A 4 -4.66 -10.28 -9.94
C LEU A 4 -3.74 -9.51 -8.99
N LEU A 5 -2.44 -9.87 -8.96
CA LEU A 5 -1.44 -9.17 -8.15
C LEU A 5 -1.27 -7.71 -8.61
N TYR A 6 -1.29 -7.48 -9.92
CA TYR A 6 -1.27 -6.13 -10.48
C TYR A 6 -2.50 -5.30 -10.07
N ILE A 7 -3.71 -5.87 -10.19
CA ILE A 7 -4.95 -5.22 -9.76
C ILE A 7 -4.89 -4.87 -8.27
N ILE A 8 -4.43 -5.80 -7.43
CA ILE A 8 -4.27 -5.56 -6.00
C ILE A 8 -3.27 -4.42 -5.73
N ALA A 9 -2.14 -4.39 -6.45
CA ALA A 9 -1.14 -3.33 -6.30
C ALA A 9 -1.72 -1.96 -6.70
N VAL A 10 -2.46 -1.88 -7.80
CA VAL A 10 -3.13 -0.64 -8.25
C VAL A 10 -4.15 -0.17 -7.21
N ILE A 11 -5.01 -1.06 -6.70
CA ILE A 11 -5.99 -0.71 -5.66
C ILE A 11 -5.30 -0.18 -4.41
N LEU A 12 -4.20 -0.80 -3.99
CA LEU A 12 -3.43 -0.38 -2.82
C LEU A 12 -2.81 1.02 -2.97
N VAL A 13 -2.26 1.33 -4.14
CA VAL A 13 -1.70 2.65 -4.44
C VAL A 13 -2.81 3.72 -4.46
N VAL A 14 -3.96 3.42 -5.07
CA VAL A 14 -5.10 4.35 -5.15
C VAL A 14 -5.70 4.61 -3.76
N ALA A 15 -5.91 3.57 -2.96
CA ALA A 15 -6.41 3.71 -1.60
C ALA A 15 -5.46 4.51 -0.70
N TRP A 16 -4.14 4.34 -0.88
CA TRP A 16 -3.13 5.15 -0.18
C TRP A 16 -3.19 6.62 -0.59
N ALA A 17 -3.26 6.91 -1.89
CA ALA A 17 -3.35 8.28 -2.39
C ALA A 17 -4.60 9.01 -1.88
N ILE A 18 -5.76 8.33 -1.87
CA ILE A 18 -7.01 8.87 -1.31
C ILE A 18 -6.88 9.10 0.19
N GLY A 19 -6.26 8.16 0.93
CA GLY A 19 -6.00 8.31 2.36
C GLY A 19 -5.07 9.49 2.69
N PHE A 20 -4.01 9.67 1.90
CA PHE A 20 -3.02 10.74 2.09
C PHE A 20 -3.58 12.13 1.78
N LEU A 21 -4.35 12.26 0.68
CA LEU A 21 -4.86 13.55 0.22
C LEU A 21 -6.20 13.93 0.88
N GLY A 22 -7.06 12.95 1.17
CA GLY A 22 -8.41 13.19 1.68
C GLY A 22 -8.49 13.34 3.20
N PHE A 23 -7.52 12.78 3.93
CA PHE A 23 -7.52 12.82 5.39
C PHE A 23 -6.30 13.59 5.89
N HIS A 24 -6.51 14.86 6.24
CA HIS A 24 -5.69 15.58 7.22
C HIS A 24 -5.91 14.98 8.62
N ALA A 25 -5.85 13.65 8.73
CA ALA A 25 -6.04 12.93 9.97
C ALA A 25 -4.75 13.07 10.79
N GLY A 26 -4.88 13.61 12.00
CA GLY A 26 -3.77 13.96 12.90
C GLY A 26 -2.70 12.88 13.06
N GLY A 27 -1.51 13.32 13.51
CA GLY A 27 -0.21 12.67 13.32
C GLY A 27 -0.13 11.14 13.50
N ILE A 28 -0.92 10.53 14.39
CA ILE A 28 -0.94 9.07 14.58
C ILE A 28 -1.45 8.31 13.34
N ILE A 29 -2.54 8.77 12.70
CA ILE A 29 -3.10 8.07 11.54
C ILE A 29 -2.15 8.17 10.35
N HIS A 30 -1.46 9.32 10.23
CA HIS A 30 -0.45 9.52 9.20
C HIS A 30 0.74 8.56 9.36
N ILE A 31 1.26 8.40 10.59
CA ILE A 31 2.36 7.47 10.87
C ILE A 31 1.95 6.02 10.55
N LEU A 32 0.76 5.60 10.96
CA LEU A 32 0.24 4.27 10.67
C LEU A 32 0.07 4.02 9.17
N LEU A 33 -0.39 5.01 8.40
CA LEU A 33 -0.50 4.94 6.93
C LEU A 33 0.86 4.86 6.23
N VAL A 34 1.86 5.60 6.71
CA VAL A 34 3.24 5.52 6.20
C VAL A 34 3.81 4.12 6.41
N ILE A 35 3.65 3.55 7.61
CA ILE A 35 4.09 2.17 7.91
C ILE A 35 3.37 1.16 7.01
N ALA A 36 2.06 1.31 6.82
CA ALA A 36 1.27 0.45 5.95
C ALA A 36 1.76 0.51 4.48
N GLY A 37 2.07 1.71 3.97
CA GLY A 37 2.64 1.89 2.64
C GLY A 37 4.01 1.21 2.48
N ILE A 38 4.90 1.37 3.47
CA ILE A 38 6.22 0.72 3.48
C ILE A 38 6.08 -0.81 3.49
N ALA A 39 5.20 -1.37 4.33
CA ALA A 39 4.96 -2.82 4.39
C ALA A 39 4.47 -3.39 3.05
N VAL A 40 3.63 -2.63 2.33
CA VAL A 40 3.14 -3.01 0.99
C VAL A 40 4.27 -2.96 -0.03
N LEU A 41 5.07 -1.90 -0.05
CA LEU A 41 6.24 -1.79 -0.95
C LEU A 41 7.22 -2.94 -0.70
N LEU A 42 7.53 -3.22 0.57
CA LEU A 42 8.37 -4.36 0.95
C LEU A 42 7.77 -5.68 0.47
N ARG A 43 6.46 -5.88 0.56
CA ARG A 43 5.79 -7.10 0.07
C ARG A 43 5.87 -7.24 -1.45
N ILE A 44 5.73 -6.14 -2.20
CA ILE A 44 5.84 -6.13 -3.66
C ILE A 44 7.30 -6.40 -4.07
N ILE A 45 8.26 -5.69 -3.48
CA ILE A 45 9.69 -5.82 -3.79
C ILE A 45 10.23 -7.19 -3.39
N GLN A 46 9.82 -7.72 -2.23
CA GLN A 46 10.22 -9.06 -1.80
C GLN A 46 9.69 -10.15 -2.72
N GLY A 47 8.69 -9.85 -3.57
CA GLY A 47 8.23 -10.69 -4.67
C GLY A 47 8.31 -12.16 -4.29
N LYS A 48 7.69 -12.55 -3.17
CA LYS A 48 7.86 -13.90 -2.62
C LYS A 48 7.43 -14.86 -3.72
N ARG A 49 8.40 -15.51 -4.37
CA ARG A 49 8.15 -16.71 -5.15
C ARG A 49 7.61 -17.71 -4.14
N PRO A 50 6.34 -18.13 -4.23
CA PRO A 50 5.93 -19.31 -3.49
C PRO A 50 6.80 -20.45 -4.02
N LEU A 51 7.70 -20.95 -3.18
CA LEU A 51 8.41 -22.21 -3.44
C LEU A 51 7.40 -23.35 -3.36
#